data_AF-A0A0N5BLA3-F1
#
_entry.id   AF-A0A0N5BLA3-F1
#
_cell.length_a   1.000
_cell.length_b   1.000
_cell.length_c   1.000
_cell.angle_alpha   90.00
_cell.angle_beta   90.00
_cell.angle_gamma   90.00
#
_symmetry.space_group_name_H-M   'P 1'
#
loop_
_entity.id
_entity.type
_entity.pdbx_description
1 polymer ?
#
loop_
_entity_poly.entity_id
_entity_poly.type
_entity_poly.pdbx_seq_one_letter_code
_entity_poly.pdbx_strand_id
1 'polypeptide(L)'
;MINVQLFVIVPTTYADIQYLEDYPASLWYKFCMEADSVGYNCGVMLILTLTIDRFIVFLNKFGRNNRFIRSIALSLLSWIYGIVIMVFNNVYGVIKTYDRENFSFVVLIDHSKPQAFPFITYTQTFSKVLPFIILALYIFCIIRLKKFSKQKSLNSETRKVEKTLLIQGIAFALFYEVEALLFYQRDFIISVIGNDNEKCYLVVLNLFVIMFTCFNSIVLYIFVDRARKHLKGIITCKICDNKSKIKSVKSVPLVIRKSVY
;
A
#
# COMPACT_ATOMS: atom_id res chain seq x y z
N MET A 1 23.64 -6.97 16.36
CA MET A 1 22.18 -6.85 16.62
C MET A 1 21.49 -7.16 15.30
N ILE A 2 20.81 -8.30 15.21
CA ILE A 2 20.11 -8.71 13.99
C ILE A 2 18.79 -7.94 13.93
N ASN A 3 18.67 -7.05 12.94
CA ASN A 3 17.40 -6.39 12.66
C ASN A 3 16.57 -7.34 11.81
N VAL A 4 15.55 -7.94 12.42
CA VAL A 4 14.59 -8.79 11.69
C VAL A 4 13.57 -7.88 11.06
N GLN A 5 13.38 -7.97 9.75
CA GLN A 5 12.26 -7.37 9.02
C GLN A 5 11.27 -8.48 8.65
N LEU A 6 9.96 -8.21 8.62
CA LEU A 6 8.95 -9.25 8.35
C LEU A 6 8.14 -8.84 7.14
N PHE A 7 8.16 -9.68 6.11
CA PHE A 7 7.44 -9.43 4.87
C PHE A 7 6.92 -10.74 4.26
N VAL A 8 6.23 -10.62 3.13
CA VAL A 8 5.46 -11.69 2.49
C VAL A 8 6.32 -12.91 2.17
N ILE A 9 5.81 -14.07 2.59
CA ILE A 9 6.33 -15.40 2.28
C ILE A 9 6.50 -15.55 0.77
N VAL A 10 7.71 -15.87 0.32
CA VAL A 10 7.93 -16.34 -1.04
C VAL A 10 7.28 -17.74 -1.13
N PRO A 11 6.45 -18.07 -2.13
CA PRO A 11 5.68 -19.33 -2.16
C PRO A 11 6.52 -20.61 -1.98
N THR A 12 7.81 -20.56 -2.31
CA THR A 12 8.78 -21.66 -2.21
C THR A 12 9.46 -21.74 -0.83
N THR A 13 9.19 -20.82 0.07
CA THR A 13 9.79 -20.76 1.40
C THR A 13 9.36 -21.91 2.32
N TYR A 14 8.19 -22.50 2.06
CA TYR A 14 7.67 -23.67 2.78
C TYR A 14 7.95 -25.01 2.07
N ALA A 15 8.61 -25.00 0.91
CA ALA A 15 9.00 -26.22 0.24
C ALA A 15 10.21 -26.86 0.93
N ASP A 16 10.25 -28.19 0.93
CA ASP A 16 11.18 -28.98 1.74
C ASP A 16 12.65 -28.67 1.42
N ILE A 17 13.47 -28.60 2.47
CA ILE A 17 14.85 -28.05 2.45
C ILE A 17 15.72 -28.81 1.44
N GLN A 18 15.51 -30.13 1.35
CA GLN A 18 16.29 -31.04 0.51
C GLN A 18 16.19 -30.72 -1.00
N TYR A 19 15.16 -29.99 -1.43
CA TYR A 19 14.97 -29.66 -2.85
C TYR A 19 15.36 -28.22 -3.21
N LEU A 20 15.76 -27.40 -2.24
CA LEU A 20 15.92 -25.94 -2.40
C LEU A 20 17.16 -25.37 -1.70
N GLU A 21 18.24 -26.16 -1.58
CA GLU A 21 19.51 -25.68 -1.01
C GLU A 21 20.12 -24.54 -1.85
N ASP A 22 20.05 -24.62 -3.17
CA ASP A 22 20.56 -23.58 -4.09
C ASP A 22 19.59 -22.39 -4.26
N TYR A 23 18.37 -22.50 -3.73
CA TYR A 23 17.34 -21.48 -3.93
C TYR A 23 17.75 -20.08 -3.47
N PRO A 24 18.40 -19.87 -2.30
CA PRO A 24 18.88 -18.55 -1.89
C PRO A 24 19.91 -17.93 -2.84
N ALA A 25 20.66 -18.74 -3.59
CA ALA A 25 21.62 -18.26 -4.58
C ALA A 25 20.94 -17.84 -5.90
N SER A 26 19.73 -18.34 -6.16
CA SER A 26 18.99 -18.12 -7.39
C SER A 26 18.64 -16.65 -7.64
N LEU A 27 18.56 -16.27 -8.91
CA LEU A 27 18.14 -14.94 -9.33
C LEU A 27 16.69 -14.64 -8.89
N TRP A 28 15.82 -15.64 -8.94
CA TRP A 28 14.41 -15.49 -8.56
C TRP A 28 14.26 -15.12 -7.08
N TYR A 29 14.98 -15.81 -6.19
CA TYR A 29 14.99 -15.47 -4.78
C TYR A 29 15.47 -14.03 -4.55
N LYS A 30 16.63 -13.66 -5.11
CA LYS A 30 17.19 -12.30 -5.00
C LYS A 30 16.21 -11.25 -5.53
N PHE A 31 15.57 -11.52 -6.66
CA PHE A 31 14.54 -10.63 -7.20
C PHE A 31 13.36 -10.47 -6.24
N CYS A 32 12.83 -11.56 -5.68
CA CYS A 32 11.74 -11.49 -4.69
C CYS A 32 12.15 -10.67 -3.44
N MET A 33 13.37 -10.85 -2.94
CA MET A 33 13.90 -10.08 -1.79
C MET A 33 13.96 -8.57 -2.06
N GLU A 34 14.42 -8.18 -3.24
CA GLU A 34 14.52 -6.78 -3.63
C GLU A 34 13.14 -6.20 -3.96
N ALA A 35 12.30 -6.95 -4.69
CA ALA A 35 10.93 -6.55 -5.03
C ALA A 35 10.08 -6.32 -3.78
N ASP A 36 10.26 -7.16 -2.75
CA ASP A 36 9.65 -6.97 -1.44
C ASP A 36 10.08 -5.63 -0.80
N SER A 37 11.39 -5.36 -0.78
CA SER A 37 11.95 -4.11 -0.27
C SER A 37 11.39 -2.88 -1.00
N VAL A 38 11.31 -2.94 -2.32
CA VAL A 38 10.71 -1.87 -3.13
C VAL A 38 9.21 -1.74 -2.82
N GLY A 39 8.49 -2.86 -2.77
CA GLY A 39 7.06 -2.91 -2.52
C GLY A 39 6.68 -2.27 -1.19
N TYR A 40 7.37 -2.63 -0.11
CA TYR A 40 7.14 -2.04 1.21
C TYR A 40 7.43 -0.53 1.24
N ASN A 41 8.63 -0.11 0.81
CA ASN A 41 9.02 1.30 0.84
C ASN A 41 8.13 2.16 -0.08
N CYS A 42 7.78 1.65 -1.25
CA CYS A 42 6.83 2.30 -2.16
C CYS A 42 5.44 2.39 -1.54
N GLY A 43 4.94 1.31 -0.91
CA GLY A 43 3.62 1.28 -0.27
C GLY A 43 3.50 2.28 0.87
N VAL A 44 4.49 2.30 1.77
CA VAL A 44 4.57 3.26 2.88
C VAL A 44 4.63 4.70 2.36
N MET A 45 5.48 4.97 1.36
CA MET A 45 5.56 6.29 0.75
C MET A 45 4.27 6.66 0.01
N LEU A 46 3.56 5.71 -0.57
CA LEU A 46 2.26 5.94 -1.21
C LEU A 46 1.19 6.35 -0.19
N ILE A 47 1.15 5.74 0.99
CA ILE A 47 0.26 6.17 2.08
C ILE A 47 0.57 7.62 2.48
N LEU A 48 1.86 7.95 2.66
CA LEU A 48 2.27 9.31 2.98
C LEU A 48 1.85 10.30 1.87
N THR A 49 2.15 10.02 0.61
CA THR A 49 1.85 10.93 -0.49
C THR A 49 0.34 11.07 -0.73
N LEU A 50 -0.46 10.01 -0.56
CA LEU A 50 -1.92 10.08 -0.53
C LEU A 50 -2.43 10.98 0.60
N THR A 51 -1.81 10.90 1.78
CA THR A 51 -2.15 11.74 2.94
C THR A 51 -1.83 13.21 2.65
N ILE A 52 -0.66 13.48 2.06
CA ILE A 52 -0.26 14.82 1.60
C ILE A 52 -1.22 15.35 0.53
N ASP A 53 -1.62 14.53 -0.44
CA ASP A 53 -2.61 14.91 -1.46
C ASP A 53 -3.93 15.36 -0.82
N ARG A 54 -4.44 14.58 0.14
CA ARG A 54 -5.66 14.94 0.89
C ARG A 54 -5.46 16.24 1.66
N PHE A 55 -4.33 16.41 2.34
CA PHE A 55 -4.00 17.63 3.06
C PHE A 55 -4.01 18.86 2.14
N ILE A 56 -3.39 18.76 0.95
CA ILE A 56 -3.41 19.82 -0.06
C ILE A 56 -4.84 20.15 -0.52
N VAL A 57 -5.68 19.13 -0.75
CA VAL A 57 -7.09 19.32 -1.12
C VAL A 57 -7.83 20.10 -0.03
N PHE A 58 -7.64 19.77 1.24
CA PHE A 58 -8.30 20.46 2.35
C PHE A 58 -7.72 21.84 2.66
N LEU A 59 -6.47 22.13 2.28
CA LEU A 59 -5.94 23.49 2.34
C LEU A 59 -6.49 24.40 1.24
N ASN A 60 -7.15 23.84 0.22
CA ASN A 60 -7.61 24.57 -0.96
C ASN A 60 -6.50 25.40 -1.65
N LYS A 61 -5.22 25.02 -1.44
CA LYS A 61 -4.04 25.80 -1.85
C LYS A 61 -3.69 25.63 -3.33
N PHE A 62 -4.11 24.51 -3.93
CA PHE A 62 -3.94 24.23 -5.35
C PHE A 62 -5.32 23.90 -5.93
N GLY A 63 -5.79 24.73 -6.86
CA GLY A 63 -7.14 24.63 -7.44
C GLY A 63 -7.50 23.22 -7.93
N ARG A 64 -8.81 22.96 -8.05
CA ARG A 64 -9.33 21.61 -8.38
C ARG A 64 -8.86 21.06 -9.73
N ASN A 65 -8.39 21.91 -10.65
CA ASN A 65 -8.08 21.53 -12.03
C ASN A 65 -6.89 20.57 -12.17
N ASN A 66 -5.96 20.52 -11.20
CA ASN A 66 -4.74 19.69 -11.32
C ASN A 66 -4.75 18.43 -10.44
N ARG A 67 -5.92 17.98 -9.97
CA ARG A 67 -6.04 16.80 -9.08
C ARG A 67 -5.42 15.55 -9.70
N PHE A 68 -5.73 15.26 -10.95
CA PHE A 68 -5.25 14.04 -11.65
C PHE A 68 -3.72 14.04 -11.80
N ILE A 69 -3.16 15.12 -12.34
CA ILE A 69 -1.71 15.27 -12.54
C ILE A 69 -0.97 15.17 -11.21
N ARG A 70 -1.49 15.82 -10.15
CA ARG A 70 -0.89 15.76 -8.82
C ARG A 70 -0.89 14.34 -8.26
N SER A 71 -1.99 13.59 -8.38
CA SER A 71 -2.04 12.19 -7.92
C SER A 71 -1.05 11.30 -8.67
N ILE A 72 -0.89 11.48 -9.98
CA ILE A 72 0.12 10.76 -10.77
C ILE A 72 1.52 11.11 -10.29
N ALA A 73 1.85 12.40 -10.18
CA ALA A 73 3.18 12.85 -9.76
C ALA A 73 3.55 12.32 -8.37
N LEU A 74 2.61 12.34 -7.43
CA LEU A 74 2.79 11.81 -6.09
C LEU A 74 2.97 10.29 -6.07
N SER A 75 2.27 9.56 -6.95
CA SER A 75 2.44 8.11 -7.09
C SER A 75 3.80 7.76 -7.71
N LEU A 76 4.24 8.50 -8.73
CA LEU A 76 5.57 8.34 -9.32
C LEU A 76 6.67 8.63 -8.30
N LEU A 77 6.50 9.65 -7.47
CA LEU A 77 7.44 9.97 -6.38
C LEU A 77 7.59 8.79 -5.40
N SER A 78 6.50 8.11 -5.05
CA SER A 78 6.54 6.93 -4.18
C SER A 78 7.32 5.77 -4.80
N TRP A 79 7.18 5.54 -6.10
CA TRP A 79 7.97 4.53 -6.82
C TRP A 79 9.46 4.88 -6.87
N ILE A 80 9.78 6.13 -7.23
CA ILE A 80 11.17 6.60 -7.27
C ILE A 80 11.82 6.42 -5.89
N TYR A 81 11.11 6.75 -4.81
CA TYR A 81 11.58 6.54 -3.45
C TYR A 81 11.90 5.05 -3.17
N GLY A 82 10.98 4.14 -3.49
CA GLY A 82 11.20 2.70 -3.27
C GLY A 82 12.43 2.16 -4.02
N ILE A 83 12.60 2.56 -5.28
CA ILE A 83 13.75 2.16 -6.11
C ILE A 83 15.06 2.75 -5.55
N VAL A 84 15.05 4.02 -5.14
CA VAL A 84 16.24 4.68 -4.57
C VAL A 84 16.68 3.99 -3.27
N ILE A 85 15.73 3.61 -2.40
CA ILE A 85 16.05 2.86 -1.17
C ILE A 85 16.66 1.49 -1.51
N MET A 86 16.13 0.78 -2.50
CA MET A 86 16.70 -0.49 -2.98
C MET A 86 18.13 -0.31 -3.49
N VAL A 87 18.40 0.73 -4.29
CA VAL A 87 19.76 1.04 -4.77
C VAL A 87 20.69 1.34 -3.58
N PHE A 88 20.25 2.14 -2.60
CA PHE A 88 21.04 2.44 -1.42
C PHE A 88 21.29 1.23 -0.53
N ASN A 89 20.31 0.33 -0.34
CA ASN A 89 20.53 -0.93 0.37
C ASN A 89 21.68 -1.73 -0.27
N ASN A 90 21.68 -1.87 -1.59
CA ASN A 90 22.73 -2.57 -2.32
C ASN A 90 24.10 -1.86 -2.23
N VAL A 91 24.13 -0.54 -2.42
CA VAL A 91 25.36 0.27 -2.32
C VAL A 91 25.98 0.15 -0.92
N TYR A 92 25.17 0.29 0.14
CA TYR A 92 25.62 0.25 1.52
C TYR A 92 25.77 -1.17 2.09
N GLY A 93 25.50 -2.23 1.32
CA GLY A 93 25.66 -3.62 1.78
C GLY A 93 24.66 -4.04 2.84
N VAL A 94 23.44 -3.51 2.75
CA VAL A 94 22.27 -3.94 3.55
C VAL A 94 21.56 -5.03 2.77
N ILE A 95 21.86 -6.29 3.10
CA ILE A 95 21.37 -7.46 2.37
C ILE A 95 20.23 -8.09 3.16
N LYS A 96 19.07 -8.28 2.52
CA LYS A 96 17.98 -9.03 3.13
C LYS A 96 18.10 -10.50 2.77
N THR A 97 17.91 -11.34 3.78
CA THR A 97 17.87 -12.80 3.64
C THR A 97 16.67 -13.34 4.40
N TYR A 98 16.12 -14.48 4.00
CA TYR A 98 15.06 -15.15 4.72
C TYR A 98 15.64 -16.25 5.60
N ASP A 99 15.43 -16.10 6.89
CA ASP A 99 15.68 -17.13 7.89
C ASP A 99 14.50 -18.11 7.92
N ARG A 100 14.75 -19.32 7.40
CA ARG A 100 13.75 -20.38 7.33
C ARG A 100 13.42 -20.99 8.68
N GLU A 101 14.36 -21.02 9.63
CA GLU A 101 14.15 -21.66 10.93
C GLU A 101 13.24 -20.83 11.83
N ASN A 102 13.28 -19.51 11.64
CA ASN A 102 12.49 -18.53 12.38
C ASN A 102 11.38 -17.92 11.54
N PHE A 103 11.20 -18.39 10.30
CA PHE A 103 10.23 -17.91 9.32
C PHE A 103 10.23 -16.38 9.17
N SER A 104 11.39 -15.74 9.14
CA SER A 104 11.49 -14.27 9.19
C SER A 104 12.55 -13.73 8.24
N PHE A 105 12.49 -12.45 7.83
CA PHE A 105 13.62 -11.86 7.12
C PHE A 105 14.65 -11.32 8.09
N VAL A 106 15.90 -11.65 7.82
CA VAL A 106 17.07 -11.18 8.53
C VAL A 106 17.79 -10.17 7.64
N VAL A 107 18.06 -8.99 8.20
CA VAL A 107 18.90 -7.98 7.56
C VAL A 107 20.34 -8.23 7.98
N LEU A 108 21.17 -8.61 7.00
CA LEU A 108 22.61 -8.73 7.12
C LEU A 108 23.26 -7.41 6.73
N ILE A 109 24.24 -6.98 7.53
CA ILE A 109 24.97 -5.73 7.32
C ILE A 109 26.41 -6.08 7.01
N ASP A 110 26.90 -5.63 5.86
CA ASP A 110 28.32 -5.73 5.52
C ASP A 110 29.14 -4.77 6.40
N HIS A 111 29.82 -5.33 7.39
CA HIS A 111 30.65 -4.58 8.33
C HIS A 111 31.86 -3.89 7.67
N SER A 112 32.23 -4.26 6.44
CA SER A 112 33.27 -3.55 5.69
C SER A 112 32.83 -2.16 5.22
N LYS A 113 31.51 -1.88 5.23
CA LYS A 113 30.92 -0.61 4.79
C LYS A 113 30.42 0.21 5.98
N PRO A 114 31.23 1.13 6.54
CA PRO A 114 30.86 1.88 7.75
C PRO A 114 29.63 2.77 7.56
N GLN A 115 29.30 3.15 6.31
CA GLN A 115 28.12 3.97 6.00
C GLN A 115 26.79 3.21 6.15
N ALA A 116 26.82 1.88 6.27
CA ALA A 116 25.61 1.07 6.44
C ALA A 116 24.87 1.38 7.74
N PHE A 117 25.61 1.59 8.84
CA PHE A 117 25.04 1.85 10.15
C PHE A 117 24.24 3.17 10.23
N PRO A 118 24.79 4.34 9.84
CA PRO A 118 24.01 5.59 9.85
C PRO A 118 22.83 5.53 8.87
N PHE A 119 22.96 4.86 7.73
CA PHE A 119 21.87 4.68 6.77
C PHE A 119 20.72 3.84 7.34
N ILE A 120 21.02 2.71 7.98
CA ILE A 120 20.01 1.87 8.66
C ILE A 120 19.35 2.65 9.80
N THR A 121 20.15 3.37 10.60
CA THR A 121 19.62 4.19 11.69
C THR A 121 18.66 5.25 11.17
N TYR A 122 19.00 5.92 10.07
CA TYR A 122 18.13 6.90 9.42
C TYR A 122 16.83 6.26 8.92
N THR A 123 16.92 5.17 8.16
CA THR A 123 15.73 4.51 7.59
C THR A 123 14.80 3.99 8.68
N GLN A 124 15.32 3.34 9.71
CA GLN A 124 14.54 2.90 10.87
C GLN A 124 13.90 4.07 11.63
N THR A 125 14.63 5.15 11.84
CA THR A 125 14.10 6.34 12.52
C THR A 125 12.98 6.97 11.69
N PHE A 126 13.18 7.11 10.38
CA PHE A 126 12.16 7.61 9.47
C PHE A 126 10.90 6.74 9.50
N SER A 127 11.06 5.42 9.37
CA SER A 127 9.94 4.48 9.41
C SER A 127 9.22 4.42 10.77
N LYS A 128 9.88 4.78 11.88
CA LYS A 128 9.25 4.92 13.21
C LYS A 128 8.44 6.21 13.36
N VAL A 129 8.93 7.31 12.80
CA VAL A 129 8.29 8.64 12.92
C VAL A 129 7.13 8.79 11.93
N LEU A 130 7.22 8.15 10.77
CA LEU A 130 6.28 8.32 9.68
C LEU A 130 4.80 8.01 10.01
N PRO A 131 4.46 6.93 10.74
CA PRO A 131 3.07 6.65 11.13
C PRO A 131 2.43 7.82 11.89
N PHE A 132 3.16 8.43 12.83
CA PHE A 132 2.72 9.61 13.58
C PHE A 132 2.49 10.84 12.69
N ILE A 133 3.34 11.06 11.69
CA ILE A 133 3.16 12.14 10.71
C ILE A 133 1.86 11.93 9.94
N ILE A 134 1.62 10.72 9.45
CA ILE A 134 0.41 10.35 8.71
C ILE A 134 -0.83 10.58 9.57
N LEU A 135 -0.81 10.10 10.83
CA LEU A 135 -1.91 10.27 11.77
C LEU A 135 -2.21 11.75 12.05
N ALA A 136 -1.17 12.55 12.32
CA ALA A 136 -1.32 13.99 12.56
C ALA A 136 -1.95 14.73 11.37
N LEU A 137 -1.53 14.39 10.14
CA LEU A 137 -2.11 14.96 8.92
C LEU A 137 -3.57 14.56 8.73
N TYR A 138 -3.94 13.32 9.03
CA TYR A 138 -5.34 12.89 8.98
C TYR A 138 -6.21 13.56 10.04
N ILE A 139 -5.72 13.72 11.27
CA ILE A 139 -6.40 14.49 12.33
C ILE A 139 -6.68 15.91 11.84
N PHE A 140 -5.68 16.57 11.25
CA PHE A 140 -5.87 17.89 10.65
C PHE A 140 -6.94 17.90 9.56
N CYS A 141 -6.91 16.92 8.65
CA CYS A 141 -7.91 16.80 7.58
C CYS A 141 -9.33 16.63 8.14
N ILE A 142 -9.52 15.86 9.21
CA ILE A 142 -10.82 15.70 9.89
C ILE A 142 -11.30 17.03 10.48
N ILE A 143 -10.43 17.76 11.19
CA ILE A 143 -10.75 19.07 11.78
C ILE A 143 -11.18 20.05 10.70
N ARG A 144 -10.46 20.09 9.57
CA ARG A 144 -10.80 20.94 8.42
C ARG A 144 -12.11 20.52 7.77
N LEU A 145 -12.33 19.22 7.54
CA LEU A 145 -13.59 18.72 6.97
C LEU A 145 -14.81 19.16 7.79
N LYS A 146 -14.72 19.12 9.13
CA LYS A 146 -15.78 19.62 10.02
C LYS A 146 -16.05 21.12 9.82
N LYS A 147 -15.01 21.93 9.63
CA LYS A 147 -15.15 23.37 9.32
C LYS A 147 -15.79 23.60 7.94
N PHE A 148 -15.35 22.87 6.90
CA PHE A 148 -15.95 22.94 5.57
C PHE A 148 -17.42 22.49 5.53
N SER A 149 -17.80 21.51 6.36
CA SER A 149 -19.19 21.04 6.43
C SER A 149 -20.17 22.14 6.83
N LYS A 150 -19.71 23.14 7.62
CA LYS A 150 -20.51 24.30 8.04
C LYS A 150 -20.71 25.33 6.92
N GLN A 151 -19.84 25.35 5.91
CA GLN A 151 -19.99 26.21 4.73
C GLN A 151 -20.93 25.55 3.71
N LYS A 152 -22.07 26.21 3.43
CA LYS A 152 -23.15 25.70 2.55
C LYS A 152 -22.79 25.59 1.06
N SER A 153 -21.59 26.01 0.63
CA SER A 153 -21.23 26.20 -0.78
C SER A 153 -20.76 24.93 -1.52
N LEU A 154 -20.71 23.77 -0.86
CA LEU A 154 -20.21 22.53 -1.46
C LEU A 154 -21.37 21.57 -1.76
N ASN A 155 -21.44 21.10 -3.01
CA ASN A 155 -22.38 20.06 -3.46
C ASN A 155 -22.31 18.84 -2.52
N SER A 156 -23.47 18.36 -2.09
CA SER A 156 -23.63 17.24 -1.13
C SER A 156 -22.94 15.97 -1.63
N GLU A 157 -22.96 15.71 -2.94
CA GLU A 157 -22.31 14.55 -3.54
C GLU A 157 -20.79 14.61 -3.44
N THR A 158 -20.19 15.75 -3.79
CA THR A 158 -18.73 15.95 -3.68
C THR A 158 -18.28 15.81 -2.24
N ARG A 159 -19.07 16.33 -1.28
CA ARG A 159 -18.79 16.17 0.15
C ARG A 159 -18.79 14.70 0.58
N LYS A 160 -19.76 13.91 0.11
CA LYS A 160 -19.84 12.46 0.41
C LYS A 160 -18.60 11.73 -0.11
N VAL A 161 -18.19 12.01 -1.36
CA VAL A 161 -16.98 11.42 -1.96
C VAL A 161 -15.73 11.76 -1.15
N GLU A 162 -15.52 13.03 -0.81
CA GLU A 162 -14.33 13.43 -0.03
C GLU A 162 -14.33 12.83 1.38
N LYS A 163 -15.49 12.71 2.04
CA LYS A 163 -15.62 12.03 3.33
C LYS A 163 -15.25 10.55 3.22
N THR A 164 -15.75 9.86 2.19
CA THR A 164 -15.44 8.45 1.96
C THR A 164 -13.96 8.24 1.71
N LEU A 165 -13.33 9.05 0.85
CA LEU A 165 -11.89 8.98 0.59
C LEU A 165 -11.04 9.28 1.84
N LEU A 166 -11.49 10.21 2.69
CA LEU A 166 -10.83 10.49 3.95
C LEU A 166 -10.89 9.30 4.91
N ILE A 167 -12.07 8.68 5.06
CA ILE A 167 -12.24 7.49 5.92
C ILE A 167 -11.40 6.32 5.39
N GLN A 168 -11.37 6.13 4.06
CA GLN A 168 -10.53 5.12 3.42
C GLN A 168 -9.04 5.34 3.75
N GLY A 169 -8.58 6.58 3.65
CA GLY A 169 -7.20 6.96 4.00
C GLY A 169 -6.88 6.72 5.47
N ILE A 170 -7.80 7.08 6.38
CA ILE A 170 -7.67 6.79 7.81
C ILE A 170 -7.60 5.28 8.07
N ALA A 171 -8.39 4.48 7.35
CA ALA A 171 -8.34 3.02 7.49
C ALA A 171 -6.95 2.47 7.10
N PHE A 172 -6.35 2.95 6.00
CA PHE A 172 -4.98 2.59 5.65
C PHE A 172 -3.97 3.02 6.71
N ALA A 173 -4.07 4.26 7.19
CA ALA A 173 -3.18 4.78 8.21
C ALA A 173 -3.25 3.99 9.53
N LEU A 174 -4.46 3.68 10.01
CA LEU A 174 -4.64 2.90 11.24
C LEU A 174 -4.11 1.48 11.10
N PHE A 175 -4.34 0.83 9.96
CA PHE A 175 -3.83 -0.52 9.74
C PHE A 175 -2.30 -0.55 9.67
N TYR A 176 -1.71 0.44 9.00
CA TYR A 176 -0.25 0.64 8.97
C TYR A 176 0.32 0.96 10.36
N GLU A 177 -0.39 1.75 11.18
CA GLU A 177 0.02 2.03 12.56
C GLU A 177 0.07 0.74 13.40
N VAL A 178 -0.94 -0.13 13.28
CA VAL A 178 -0.98 -1.41 13.99
C VAL A 178 0.17 -2.31 13.53
N GLU A 179 0.43 -2.41 12.23
CA GLU A 179 1.58 -3.15 11.68
C GLU A 179 2.90 -2.61 12.25
N ALA A 180 3.10 -1.30 12.21
CA ALA A 180 4.29 -0.64 12.73
C ALA A 180 4.46 -0.89 14.24
N LEU A 181 3.38 -0.81 15.03
CA LEU A 181 3.42 -1.08 16.46
C LEU A 181 3.80 -2.51 16.76
N LEU A 182 3.21 -3.49 16.07
CA LEU A 182 3.59 -4.89 16.22
C LEU A 182 5.07 -5.07 15.92
N PHE A 183 5.55 -4.49 14.82
CA PHE A 183 6.94 -4.63 14.42
C PHE A 183 7.94 -3.95 15.39
N TYR A 184 7.70 -2.70 15.78
CA TYR A 184 8.63 -1.93 16.63
C TYR A 184 8.57 -2.29 18.10
N GLN A 185 7.42 -2.75 18.59
CA GLN A 185 7.27 -3.20 19.97
C GLN A 185 7.50 -4.71 20.11
N ARG A 186 8.06 -5.36 19.10
CA ARG A 186 8.37 -6.80 19.13
C ARG A 186 9.10 -7.21 20.40
N ASP A 187 10.21 -6.55 20.73
CA ASP A 187 11.04 -6.97 21.86
C ASP A 187 10.26 -6.84 23.19
N PHE A 188 9.44 -5.81 23.32
CA PHE A 188 8.52 -5.66 24.45
C PHE A 188 7.46 -6.77 24.45
N ILE A 189 6.82 -7.07 23.31
CA ILE A 189 5.80 -8.11 23.21
C ILE A 189 6.40 -9.48 23.55
N ILE A 190 7.56 -9.82 23.00
CA ILE A 190 8.31 -11.06 23.29
C ILE A 190 8.63 -11.14 24.78
N SER A 191 9.06 -10.04 25.40
CA SER A 191 9.35 -10.02 26.85
C SER A 191 8.12 -10.32 27.72
N VAL A 192 6.91 -9.99 27.24
CA VAL A 192 5.64 -10.23 27.94
C VAL A 192 5.14 -11.66 27.73
N ILE A 193 5.24 -12.20 26.51
CA ILE A 193 4.75 -13.56 26.18
C ILE A 193 5.77 -14.66 26.50
N GLY A 194 7.04 -14.31 26.74
CA GLY A 194 8.15 -15.23 26.98
C GLY A 194 8.93 -15.56 25.71
N ASN A 195 10.26 -15.67 25.83
CA ASN A 195 11.18 -15.92 24.71
C ASN A 195 10.90 -17.24 23.99
N ASP A 196 10.38 -18.26 24.69
CA ASP A 196 10.01 -19.55 24.09
C ASP A 196 8.92 -19.42 23.01
N ASN A 197 8.16 -18.32 23.04
CA ASN A 197 7.08 -18.04 22.10
C ASN A 197 7.50 -17.12 20.93
N GLU A 198 8.78 -16.77 20.81
CA GLU A 198 9.28 -15.87 19.75
C GLU A 198 8.89 -16.36 18.34
N LYS A 199 9.08 -17.66 18.05
CA LYS A 199 8.73 -18.23 16.74
C LYS A 199 7.23 -18.11 16.44
N CYS A 200 6.39 -18.40 17.42
CA CYS A 200 4.93 -18.28 17.28
C CYS A 200 4.53 -16.83 16.99
N TYR A 201 5.15 -15.88 17.70
CA TYR A 201 4.95 -14.46 17.48
C TYR A 201 5.35 -14.02 16.06
N LEU A 202 6.51 -14.45 15.55
CA LEU A 202 6.96 -14.14 14.19
C LEU A 202 5.99 -14.68 13.12
N VAL A 203 5.44 -15.88 13.32
CA VAL A 203 4.42 -16.45 12.42
C VAL A 203 3.14 -15.61 12.44
N VAL A 204 2.65 -15.23 13.62
CA VAL A 204 1.46 -14.38 13.75
C VAL A 204 1.68 -13.01 13.10
N LEU A 205 2.87 -12.43 13.27
CA LEU A 205 3.21 -11.14 12.68
C LEU A 205 3.26 -11.23 11.14
N ASN A 206 3.82 -12.30 10.56
CA ASN A 206 3.76 -12.53 9.12
C ASN A 206 2.32 -12.67 8.59
N LEU A 207 1.45 -13.39 9.30
CA LEU A 207 0.03 -13.46 8.95
C LEU A 207 -0.61 -12.08 8.96
N PHE A 208 -0.25 -11.24 9.93
CA PHE A 208 -0.74 -9.86 10.00
C PHE A 208 -0.29 -9.02 8.79
N VAL A 209 0.98 -9.13 8.39
CA VAL A 209 1.50 -8.46 7.18
C VAL A 209 0.78 -8.95 5.92
N ILE A 210 0.52 -10.25 5.78
CA ILE A 210 -0.28 -10.78 4.66
C ILE A 210 -1.68 -10.17 4.68
N MET A 211 -2.35 -10.18 5.84
CA MET A 211 -3.67 -9.58 5.98
C MET A 211 -3.66 -8.10 5.61
N PHE A 212 -2.60 -7.35 5.94
CA PHE A 212 -2.45 -5.95 5.53
C PHE A 212 -2.38 -5.80 4.00
N THR A 213 -1.59 -6.62 3.32
CA THR A 213 -1.53 -6.59 1.85
C THR A 213 -2.88 -6.93 1.20
N CYS A 214 -3.62 -7.90 1.75
CA CYS A 214 -4.97 -8.23 1.29
C CYS A 214 -5.97 -7.10 1.60
N PHE A 215 -5.87 -6.49 2.79
CA PHE A 215 -6.70 -5.39 3.23
C PHE A 215 -6.61 -4.21 2.25
N ASN A 216 -5.42 -3.93 1.70
CA ASN A 216 -5.22 -2.89 0.70
C ASN A 216 -6.16 -3.01 -0.51
N SER A 217 -6.35 -4.24 -1.00
CA SER A 217 -7.26 -4.53 -2.11
C SER A 217 -8.73 -4.45 -1.68
N ILE A 218 -9.06 -5.01 -0.52
CA ILE A 218 -10.44 -5.08 -0.01
C ILE A 218 -11.01 -3.69 0.29
N VAL A 219 -10.20 -2.80 0.89
CA VAL A 219 -10.59 -1.44 1.26
C VAL A 219 -11.14 -0.65 0.06
N LEU A 220 -10.59 -0.85 -1.14
CA LEU A 220 -11.10 -0.21 -2.36
C LEU A 220 -12.57 -0.56 -2.61
N TYR A 221 -12.96 -1.82 -2.43
CA TYR A 221 -14.34 -2.28 -2.64
C TYR A 221 -15.28 -1.95 -1.48
N ILE A 222 -14.74 -1.82 -0.26
CA ILE A 222 -15.49 -1.37 0.91
C ILE A 222 -15.87 0.11 0.80
N PHE A 223 -14.95 0.98 0.37
CA PHE A 223 -15.23 2.42 0.40
C PHE A 223 -15.66 2.98 -0.95
N VAL A 224 -15.22 2.43 -2.09
CA VAL A 224 -15.52 3.01 -3.41
C VAL A 224 -16.78 2.35 -4.00
N ASP A 225 -17.93 3.02 -3.84
CA ASP A 225 -19.23 2.57 -4.40
C ASP A 225 -19.15 2.22 -5.90
N ARG A 226 -18.39 3.01 -6.67
CA ARG A 226 -18.19 2.77 -8.10
C ARG A 226 -17.48 1.45 -8.36
N ALA A 227 -16.41 1.15 -7.62
CA ALA A 227 -15.68 -0.12 -7.75
C ALA A 227 -16.58 -1.31 -7.42
N ARG A 228 -17.38 -1.21 -6.35
CA ARG A 228 -18.34 -2.25 -5.98
C ARG A 228 -19.42 -2.48 -7.05
N LYS A 229 -19.96 -1.40 -7.63
CA LYS A 229 -20.93 -1.49 -8.73
C LYS A 229 -20.33 -2.16 -9.97
N HIS A 230 -19.10 -1.82 -10.34
CA HIS A 230 -18.40 -2.48 -11.45
C HIS A 230 -18.16 -3.96 -11.17
N LEU A 231 -17.64 -4.31 -9.99
CA LEU A 231 -17.42 -5.70 -9.60
C LEU A 231 -18.73 -6.50 -9.64
N LYS A 232 -19.82 -5.96 -9.08
CA LYS A 232 -21.14 -6.59 -9.15
C LYS A 232 -21.61 -6.76 -10.59
N GLY A 233 -21.39 -5.76 -11.45
CA GLY A 233 -21.74 -5.83 -12.88
C GLY A 233 -20.97 -6.90 -13.64
N ILE A 234 -19.69 -7.09 -13.32
CA ILE A 234 -18.84 -8.16 -13.88
C ILE A 234 -19.33 -9.53 -13.38
N ILE A 235 -19.49 -9.71 -12.07
CA ILE A 235 -19.92 -10.99 -11.48
C ILE A 235 -21.31 -11.40 -11.95
N THR A 236 -22.25 -10.45 -12.03
CA THR A 236 -23.63 -10.73 -12.47
C THR A 236 -23.80 -10.83 -13.99
N CYS A 237 -22.71 -10.75 -14.78
CA CYS A 237 -22.74 -10.78 -16.25
C CYS A 237 -23.71 -9.80 -16.93
N LYS A 238 -24.25 -8.79 -16.22
CA LYS A 238 -25.15 -7.77 -16.79
C LYS A 238 -24.51 -6.95 -17.90
N ILE A 239 -23.17 -6.92 -17.94
CA ILE A 239 -22.39 -6.26 -19.00
C ILE A 239 -22.49 -7.03 -20.34
N CYS A 240 -22.71 -8.35 -20.30
CA CYS A 240 -22.92 -9.18 -21.49
C CYS A 240 -24.33 -8.99 -22.07
N ASP A 241 -25.35 -8.86 -21.22
CA ASP A 241 -26.75 -8.68 -21.65
C ASP A 241 -27.03 -7.31 -22.31
N ASN A 242 -26.30 -6.26 -21.92
CA ASN A 242 -26.51 -4.94 -22.53
C ASN A 242 -25.89 -4.82 -23.94
N LYS A 243 -24.87 -5.62 -24.27
CA LYS A 243 -24.30 -5.64 -25.63
C LYS A 243 -25.20 -6.38 -26.63
N SER A 244 -26.00 -7.36 -26.20
CA SER A 244 -26.97 -8.05 -27.06
C SER A 244 -28.19 -7.17 -27.38
N LYS A 245 -28.66 -6.36 -26.42
CA LYS A 245 -29.76 -5.39 -26.65
C LYS A 245 -29.42 -4.23 -27.57
N ILE A 246 -28.16 -3.78 -27.62
CA ILE A 246 -27.74 -2.71 -28.55
C ILE A 246 -27.66 -3.20 -30.00
N LYS A 247 -27.43 -4.51 -30.22
CA LYS A 247 -27.50 -5.10 -31.57
C LYS A 247 -28.94 -5.30 -32.07
N SER A 248 -29.93 -5.51 -31.18
CA SER A 248 -31.33 -5.70 -31.59
C SER A 248 -32.10 -4.41 -31.89
N VAL A 249 -31.55 -3.23 -31.58
CA VAL A 249 -32.19 -1.92 -31.85
C VAL A 249 -31.66 -1.28 -33.15
N LYS A 250 -30.64 -1.86 -33.80
CA LYS A 250 -30.09 -1.39 -35.09
C LYS A 250 -30.81 -1.93 -36.34
N SER A 251 -32.05 -2.40 -36.20
CA SER A 251 -32.92 -2.75 -37.34
C SER A 251 -34.04 -1.71 -37.52
N VAL A 252 -33.73 -0.42 -37.42
CA VAL A 252 -34.61 0.63 -37.95
C VAL A 252 -34.20 0.84 -39.40
N PRO A 253 -35.08 0.58 -40.38
CA PRO A 253 -34.73 0.73 -41.79
C PRO A 253 -34.47 2.21 -42.09
N LEU A 254 -33.36 2.45 -42.79
CA LEU A 254 -33.04 3.72 -43.43
C LEU A 254 -34.19 4.08 -44.39
N VAL A 255 -35.07 4.98 -43.97
CA VAL A 255 -36.00 5.66 -44.88
C VAL A 255 -35.16 6.66 -45.67
N ILE A 256 -34.66 6.21 -46.81
CA ILE A 256 -34.09 7.08 -47.85
C ILE A 256 -35.27 7.88 -48.42
N ARG A 257 -35.47 9.10 -47.92
CA ARG A 257 -36.29 10.09 -48.62
C ARG A 257 -35.48 10.59 -49.81
N LYS A 258 -35.77 10.06 -50.99
CA LYS A 258 -35.43 10.69 -52.27
C LYS A 258 -36.19 12.02 -52.40
N SER A 259 -35.57 12.93 -53.14
CA SER A 259 -35.90 14.32 -53.41
C SER A 259 -37.36 14.60 -53.80
N VAL A 260 -37.73 15.89 -53.82
CA VAL A 260 -38.16 16.61 -55.04
C VAL A 260 -38.46 18.08 -54.65
N TYR A 261 -37.77 18.99 -55.36
CA TYR A 261 -37.82 20.47 -55.40
C TYR A 261 -37.58 21.27 -54.11
#